data_AF-A0A534PTT1-F1
#
_entry.id   AF-A0A534PTT1-F1
#
_cell.length_a   1.000
_cell.length_b   1.000
_cell.length_c   1.000
_cell.angle_alpha   90.00
_cell.angle_beta   90.00
_cell.angle_gamma   90.00
#
_symmetry.space_group_name_H-M   'P 1'
#
loop_
_entity.id
_entity.type
_entity.pdbx_description
1 polymer ?
#
loop_
_entity_poly.entity_id
_entity_poly.type
_entity_poly.pdbx_seq_one_letter_code
_entity_poly.pdbx_strand_id
1 'polypeptide(L)'
;MGTPAPSLDALQRLIDGLQTLLREHIALARAEVKEELRNTGRELLVSAAGVPALAAGYLLLTIALGFLLAVWIPQWAAFGIVALANLGAGAILTLFWGRRALRQRLSLPRTGEELRRDKEWLAALKKGERALPEQVSQH
;
A
#
# COMPACT_ATOMS: atom_id res chain seq x y z
N MET A 1 0.41 -22.37 -60.30
CA MET A 1 -0.40 -21.47 -59.45
C MET A 1 -0.03 -21.76 -58.00
N GLY A 2 0.89 -20.98 -57.43
CA GLY A 2 1.31 -21.14 -56.03
C GLY A 2 0.39 -20.34 -55.13
N THR A 3 -0.32 -21.01 -54.21
CA THR A 3 -1.14 -20.36 -53.18
C THR A 3 -0.22 -19.66 -52.17
N PRO A 4 -0.37 -18.34 -51.95
CA PRO A 4 0.43 -17.62 -50.95
C PRO A 4 -0.01 -18.00 -49.53
N ALA A 5 0.94 -18.14 -48.61
CA ALA A 5 0.79 -18.69 -47.26
C ALA A 5 -0.10 -17.80 -46.35
N PRO A 6 -1.34 -18.21 -46.01
CA PRO A 6 -2.28 -17.41 -45.23
C PRO A 6 -2.02 -17.42 -43.71
N SER A 7 -1.11 -18.26 -43.21
CA SER A 7 -0.78 -18.37 -41.78
C SER A 7 0.18 -17.29 -41.28
N LEU A 8 1.03 -16.75 -42.16
CA LEU A 8 2.02 -15.72 -41.81
C LEU A 8 1.34 -14.38 -41.51
N ASP A 9 0.35 -14.00 -42.34
CA ASP A 9 -0.40 -12.76 -42.19
C ASP A 9 -1.25 -12.75 -40.90
N ALA A 10 -1.80 -13.90 -40.52
CA ALA A 10 -2.57 -14.05 -39.29
C ALA A 10 -1.69 -13.90 -38.03
N LEU A 11 -0.47 -14.45 -38.07
CA LEU A 11 0.52 -14.32 -37.00
C LEU A 11 0.99 -12.87 -36.84
N GLN A 12 1.26 -12.19 -37.95
CA GLN A 12 1.64 -10.77 -37.94
C GLN A 12 0.53 -9.91 -37.31
N ARG A 13 -0.72 -10.14 -37.70
CA ARG A 13 -1.88 -9.43 -37.12
C ARG A 13 -2.05 -9.65 -35.62
N LEU A 14 -1.80 -10.86 -35.12
CA LEU A 14 -1.85 -11.17 -33.69
C LEU A 14 -0.72 -10.48 -32.92
N ILE A 15 0.50 -10.49 -33.46
CA ILE A 15 1.65 -9.81 -32.87
C ILE A 15 1.41 -8.30 -32.81
N ASP A 16 0.88 -7.71 -33.88
CA ASP A 16 0.55 -6.28 -33.93
C ASP A 16 -0.57 -5.92 -32.94
N GLY A 17 -1.58 -6.79 -32.79
CA GLY A 17 -2.65 -6.63 -31.80
C GLY A 17 -2.14 -6.68 -30.36
N LEU A 18 -1.28 -7.65 -30.04
CA LEU A 18 -0.67 -7.76 -28.71
C LEU A 18 0.26 -6.57 -28.41
N GLN A 19 1.03 -6.10 -29.40
CA GLN A 19 1.88 -4.93 -29.25
C GLN A 19 1.05 -3.67 -28.98
N THR A 20 -0.11 -3.55 -29.63
CA THR A 20 -1.05 -2.44 -29.42
C THR A 20 -1.63 -2.47 -28.01
N LEU A 21 -2.13 -3.63 -27.56
CA LEU A 21 -2.68 -3.80 -26.20
C LEU A 21 -1.64 -3.55 -25.10
N LEU A 22 -0.40 -4.01 -25.28
CA LEU A 22 0.69 -3.76 -24.33
C LEU A 22 1.05 -2.28 -24.25
N ARG A 23 1.14 -1.60 -25.40
CA ARG A 23 1.38 -0.15 -25.44
C ARG A 23 0.26 0.61 -24.72
N GLU A 24 -0.98 0.16 -24.88
CA GLU A 24 -2.15 0.76 -24.24
C GLU A 24 -2.16 0.56 -22.72
N HIS A 25 -1.86 -0.65 -22.23
CA HIS A 25 -1.73 -0.90 -20.78
C HIS A 25 -0.56 -0.14 -20.16
N ILE A 26 0.57 -0.01 -20.86
CA ILE A 26 1.70 0.80 -20.39
C ILE A 26 1.33 2.28 -20.37
N ALA A 27 0.64 2.77 -21.40
CA ALA A 27 0.17 4.15 -21.45
C ALA A 27 -0.83 4.43 -20.32
N LEU A 28 -1.76 3.51 -20.07
CA LEU A 28 -2.75 3.60 -18.99
C LEU A 28 -2.06 3.56 -17.61
N ALA A 29 -1.16 2.59 -17.37
CA ALA A 29 -0.43 2.48 -16.11
C ALA A 29 0.44 3.72 -15.85
N ARG A 30 1.08 4.27 -16.90
CA ARG A 30 1.81 5.55 -16.77
C ARG A 30 0.87 6.71 -16.46
N ALA A 31 -0.32 6.75 -17.04
CA ALA A 31 -1.31 7.77 -16.76
C ALA A 31 -1.81 7.67 -15.31
N GLU A 32 -2.11 6.48 -14.83
CA GLU A 32 -2.58 6.22 -13.46
C GLU A 32 -1.49 6.54 -12.42
N VAL A 33 -0.25 6.12 -12.65
CA VAL A 33 0.89 6.50 -11.78
C VAL A 33 1.06 8.02 -11.75
N LYS A 34 0.92 8.71 -12.90
CA LYS A 34 1.02 10.17 -12.97
C LYS A 34 -0.15 10.86 -12.24
N GLU A 35 -1.36 10.33 -12.36
CA GLU A 35 -2.55 10.79 -11.66
C GLU A 35 -2.38 10.63 -10.14
N GLU A 36 -1.91 9.47 -9.69
CA GLU A 36 -1.65 9.14 -8.29
C GLU A 36 -0.52 10.01 -7.72
N LEU A 37 0.58 10.21 -8.45
CA LEU A 37 1.66 11.14 -8.09
C LEU A 37 1.15 12.58 -7.95
N ARG A 38 0.28 13.03 -8.87
CA ARG A 38 -0.28 14.38 -8.85
C ARG A 38 -1.24 14.59 -7.67
N ASN A 39 -2.11 13.61 -7.41
CA ASN A 39 -3.05 13.68 -6.29
C ASN A 39 -2.31 13.58 -4.95
N THR A 40 -1.42 12.60 -4.79
CA THR A 40 -0.58 12.46 -3.60
C THR A 40 0.28 13.70 -3.37
N GLY A 41 0.91 14.23 -4.42
CA GLY A 41 1.71 15.45 -4.32
C GLY A 41 0.90 16.67 -3.90
N ARG A 42 -0.32 16.83 -4.41
CA ARG A 42 -1.22 17.93 -4.04
C ARG A 42 -1.72 17.80 -2.60
N GLU A 43 -2.09 16.59 -2.18
CA GLU A 43 -2.50 16.30 -0.80
C GLU A 43 -1.34 16.51 0.19
N LEU A 44 -0.12 16.10 -0.18
CA LEU A 44 1.09 16.36 0.60
C LEU A 44 1.40 17.85 0.69
N LEU A 45 1.27 18.61 -0.39
CA LEU A 45 1.53 20.05 -0.37
C LEU A 45 0.52 20.82 0.48
N VAL A 46 -0.77 20.47 0.40
CA VAL A 46 -1.83 21.10 1.20
C VAL A 46 -1.70 20.72 2.67
N SER A 47 -1.32 19.48 2.98
CA SER A 47 -1.10 19.04 4.37
C SER A 47 0.23 19.54 4.95
N ALA A 48 1.26 19.72 4.12
CA ALA A 48 2.59 20.15 4.57
C ALA A 48 2.74 21.67 4.75
N ALA A 49 1.84 22.49 4.21
CA ALA A 49 1.92 23.96 4.33
C ALA A 49 1.97 24.44 5.79
N GLY A 50 1.35 23.72 6.72
CA GLY A 50 1.39 24.03 8.16
C GLY A 50 2.61 23.49 8.91
N VAL A 51 3.39 22.58 8.31
CA VAL A 51 4.50 21.88 8.97
C VAL A 51 5.62 22.83 9.42
N PRO A 52 6.07 23.82 8.62
CA PRO A 52 7.09 24.76 9.07
C PRO A 52 6.66 25.59 10.27
N ALA A 53 5.41 26.08 10.28
CA ALA A 53 4.87 26.87 11.37
C ALA A 53 4.70 26.04 12.66
N LEU A 54 4.23 24.80 12.53
CA LEU A 54 4.13 23.87 13.66
C LEU A 54 5.51 23.50 14.22
N ALA A 55 6.49 23.24 13.36
CA ALA A 55 7.86 22.95 13.77
C ALA A 55 8.49 24.14 14.53
N ALA A 56 8.32 25.36 14.00
CA ALA A 56 8.79 26.57 14.64
C ALA A 56 8.10 26.80 16.00
N GLY A 57 6.77 26.66 16.07
CA GLY A 57 6.01 26.78 17.30
C GLY A 57 6.41 25.75 18.36
N TYR A 58 6.62 24.49 17.96
CA TYR A 58 7.08 23.43 18.84
C TYR A 58 8.50 23.67 19.39
N LEU A 59 9.41 24.18 18.56
CA LEU A 59 10.76 24.54 18.98
C LEU A 59 10.71 25.68 20.02
N LEU A 60 9.95 26.74 19.75
CA LEU A 60 9.76 27.85 20.70
C LEU A 60 9.15 27.36 22.01
N LEU A 61 8.17 26.46 21.96
CA LEU A 61 7.55 25.87 23.15
C LEU A 61 8.55 25.07 23.97
N THR A 62 9.38 24.25 23.33
CA THR A 62 10.42 23.45 23.99
C THR A 62 11.45 24.34 24.71
N ILE A 63 11.87 25.41 24.05
CA ILE A 63 12.79 26.40 24.63
C ILE A 63 12.13 27.12 25.81
N ALA A 64 10.88 27.56 25.67
CA ALA A 64 10.13 28.21 26.74
C ALA A 64 9.96 27.30 27.96
N LEU A 65 9.67 26.00 27.74
CA LEU A 65 9.60 25.01 28.82
C LEU A 65 10.95 24.84 29.53
N GLY A 66 12.04 24.77 28.77
CA GLY A 66 13.39 24.70 29.34
C GLY A 66 13.70 25.88 30.26
N PHE A 67 13.40 27.10 29.82
CA PHE A 67 13.58 28.30 30.64
C PHE A 67 12.63 28.34 31.85
N LEU A 68 11.38 27.90 31.70
CA LEU A 68 10.42 27.84 32.80
C LEU A 68 10.88 26.89 33.91
N LEU A 69 11.41 25.72 33.54
CA LEU A 69 11.97 24.77 34.50
C LEU A 69 13.27 25.31 35.13
N ALA A 70 14.08 26.05 34.37
CA ALA A 70 15.33 26.62 34.86
C ALA A 70 15.14 27.66 35.99
N VAL A 71 13.90 28.12 36.26
CA VAL A 71 13.58 28.95 37.43
C VAL A 71 13.75 28.17 38.75
N TRP A 72 13.54 26.84 38.71
CA TRP A 72 13.53 25.99 39.90
C TRP A 72 14.79 25.13 40.04
N ILE A 73 15.45 24.82 38.93
CA ILE A 73 16.59 23.89 38.86
C ILE A 73 17.70 24.42 37.94
N PRO A 74 18.94 23.92 38.04
CA PRO A 74 20.01 24.30 37.12
C PRO A 74 19.63 24.12 35.66
N GLN A 75 20.04 25.06 34.80
CA GLN A 75 19.72 25.08 33.37
C GLN A 75 19.97 23.74 32.66
N TRP A 76 21.10 23.09 32.96
CA TRP A 76 21.48 21.82 32.32
C TRP A 76 20.49 20.70 32.66
N ALA A 77 19.96 20.68 33.89
CA ALA A 77 18.97 19.71 34.34
C ALA A 77 17.59 20.01 33.72
N ALA A 78 17.20 21.29 33.63
CA ALA A 78 15.95 21.70 33.01
C ALA A 78 15.86 21.27 31.54
N PHE A 79 16.88 21.60 30.73
CA PHE A 79 16.93 21.18 29.34
C PHE A 79 17.05 19.65 29.20
N GLY A 80 17.78 18.99 30.11
CA GLY A 80 17.86 17.53 30.18
C GLY A 80 16.50 16.86 30.38
N ILE A 81 15.68 17.36 31.30
CA ILE A 81 14.33 16.85 31.56
C ILE A 81 13.43 17.05 30.34
N VAL A 82 13.43 18.25 29.75
CA VAL A 82 12.62 18.54 28.56
C VAL A 82 13.04 17.66 27.37
N ALA A 83 14.34 17.42 27.19
CA ALA A 83 14.85 16.52 26.15
C ALA A 83 14.37 15.08 26.38
N LEU A 84 14.49 14.55 27.60
CA LEU A 84 14.02 13.20 27.94
C LEU A 84 12.50 13.07 27.78
N ALA A 85 11.74 14.08 28.17
CA ALA A 85 10.29 14.10 27.99
C ALA A 85 9.90 14.03 26.50
N ASN A 86 10.57 14.79 25.64
CA ASN A 86 10.33 14.76 24.20
C ASN A 86 10.78 13.44 23.56
N LEU A 87 11.91 12.86 23.98
CA LEU A 87 12.33 11.54 23.53
C LEU A 87 11.34 10.45 23.94
N GLY A 88 10.84 10.50 25.17
CA GLY A 88 9.81 9.58 25.67
C GLY A 88 8.50 9.71 24.90
N ALA A 89 8.01 10.93 24.73
CA ALA A 89 6.80 11.20 23.95
C ALA A 89 6.94 10.73 22.49
N GLY A 90 8.09 11.02 21.86
CA GLY A 90 8.42 10.57 20.51
C GLY A 90 8.44 9.05 20.40
N ALA A 91 9.12 8.36 21.33
CA ALA A 91 9.17 6.90 21.35
C ALA A 91 7.77 6.28 21.49
N ILE A 92 6.92 6.81 22.38
CA ILE A 92 5.54 6.34 22.55
C ILE A 92 4.73 6.56 21.28
N LEU A 93 4.84 7.74 20.67
CA LEU A 93 4.11 8.08 19.45
C LEU A 93 4.53 7.18 18.28
N THR A 94 5.84 6.98 18.08
CA THR A 94 6.37 6.07 17.06
C THR A 94 5.89 4.64 17.28
N LEU A 95 5.90 4.14 18.52
CA LEU A 95 5.41 2.80 18.82
C LEU A 95 3.90 2.67 18.60
N PHE A 96 3.12 3.69 18.96
CA PHE A 96 1.66 3.67 18.79
C PHE A 96 1.28 3.69 17.30
N TRP A 97 1.86 4.60 16.53
CA TRP A 97 1.59 4.74 15.10
C TRP A 97 2.17 3.57 14.29
N GLY A 98 3.37 3.10 14.63
CA GLY A 98 3.97 1.91 14.01
C GLY A 98 3.10 0.67 14.22
N ARG A 99 2.57 0.47 15.43
CA ARG A 99 1.63 -0.63 15.71
C ARG A 99 0.29 -0.47 14.99
N ARG A 100 -0.20 0.75 14.78
CA ARG A 100 -1.45 0.99 14.03
C ARG A 100 -1.26 0.75 12.53
N ALA A 101 -0.18 1.23 11.95
CA ALA A 101 0.16 0.99 10.56
C ALA A 101 0.35 -0.51 10.27
N LEU A 102 1.04 -1.22 11.16
CA LEU A 102 1.22 -2.68 11.05
C LEU A 102 -0.12 -3.43 11.15
N ARG A 103 -1.00 -3.02 12.07
CA ARG A 103 -2.35 -3.60 12.17
C ARG A 103 -3.21 -3.32 10.95
N GLN A 104 -3.16 -2.12 10.37
CA GLN A 104 -3.91 -1.80 9.15
C GLN A 104 -3.41 -2.61 7.95
N ARG A 105 -2.10 -2.84 7.83
CA ARG A 105 -1.52 -3.74 6.82
C ARG A 105 -1.87 -5.22 7.04
N LEU A 106 -2.06 -5.66 8.28
CA LEU A 106 -2.53 -7.01 8.60
C LEU A 106 -4.06 -7.16 8.48
N SER A 107 -4.79 -6.05 8.36
CA SER A 107 -6.24 -6.03 8.16
C SER A 107 -6.58 -5.95 6.66
N LEU A 108 -5.92 -6.74 5.79
CA LEU A 108 -6.45 -6.94 4.43
C LEU A 108 -7.67 -7.86 4.56
N PRO A 109 -8.92 -7.36 4.40
CA PRO A 109 -10.13 -8.16 4.59
C PRO A 109 -10.39 -9.13 3.43
N ARG A 110 -9.55 -9.13 2.38
CA ARG A 110 -9.76 -9.96 1.19
C ARG A 110 -9.50 -11.45 1.41
N THR A 111 -8.78 -11.83 2.45
CA THR A 111 -8.37 -13.23 2.61
C THR A 111 -9.44 -14.10 3.29
N GLY A 112 -10.42 -13.52 3.99
CA GLY A 112 -11.43 -14.31 4.71
C GLY A 112 -12.45 -15.01 3.79
N GLU A 113 -12.95 -14.28 2.79
CA GLU A 113 -13.93 -14.79 1.83
C GLU A 113 -13.27 -15.69 0.78
N GLU A 114 -12.08 -15.32 0.30
CA GLU A 114 -11.32 -16.17 -0.64
C GLU A 114 -10.91 -17.49 0.02
N LEU A 115 -10.46 -17.49 1.28
CA LEU A 115 -10.16 -18.72 2.00
C LEU A 115 -11.41 -19.57 2.31
N ARG A 116 -12.60 -18.98 2.46
CA ARG A 116 -13.86 -19.75 2.58
C ARG A 116 -14.23 -20.39 1.26
N ARG A 117 -14.11 -19.64 0.16
CA ARG A 117 -14.39 -20.14 -1.20
C ARG A 117 -13.42 -21.27 -1.59
N ASP A 118 -12.15 -21.15 -1.22
CA ASP A 118 -11.15 -22.19 -1.47
C ASP A 118 -11.44 -23.46 -0.65
N LYS A 119 -11.89 -23.33 0.60
CA LYS A 119 -12.32 -24.47 1.42
C LYS A 119 -13.56 -25.16 0.84
N GLU A 120 -14.53 -24.38 0.35
CA GLU A 120 -15.73 -24.90 -0.30
C GLU A 120 -15.40 -25.63 -1.61
N TRP A 121 -14.49 -25.08 -2.41
CA TRP A 121 -14.01 -25.70 -3.64
C TRP A 121 -13.24 -27.01 -3.37
N LEU A 122 -12.34 -27.01 -2.37
CA LEU A 122 -11.63 -28.22 -1.94
C LEU A 122 -12.57 -29.29 -1.36
N ALA A 123 -13.61 -28.88 -0.61
CA ALA A 123 -14.63 -29.80 -0.11
C ALA A 123 -15.47 -30.40 -1.25
N ALA A 124 -15.76 -29.61 -2.30
CA ALA A 124 -16.44 -30.08 -3.49
C ALA A 124 -15.60 -31.10 -4.28
N LEU A 125 -14.29 -30.90 -4.41
CA LEU A 125 -13.37 -31.87 -5.03
C LEU A 125 -13.31 -33.19 -4.23
N LYS A 126 -13.16 -33.10 -2.90
CA LYS A 126 -13.19 -34.27 -2.00
C LYS A 126 -14.53 -35.03 -2.04
N LYS A 127 -15.60 -34.37 -2.45
CA LYS A 127 -16.94 -34.96 -2.62
C LYS A 127 -17.13 -35.52 -4.05
N GLY A 128 -16.56 -34.88 -5.06
CA GLY A 128 -16.61 -35.28 -6.47
C GLY A 128 -15.77 -36.51 -6.80
N GLU A 129 -14.67 -36.75 -6.07
CA GLU A 129 -13.84 -37.96 -6.24
C GLU A 129 -14.53 -39.26 -5.78
N ARG A 130 -15.68 -39.15 -5.10
CA ARG A 130 -16.53 -40.30 -4.71
C ARG A 130 -17.71 -40.58 -5.64
N ALA A 131 -17.83 -39.84 -6.75
CA ALA A 131 -18.86 -40.06 -7.76
C ALA A 131 -18.24 -40.22 -9.15
N LEU A 132 -17.61 -41.38 -9.39
CA LEU A 132 -17.43 -41.92 -10.74
C LEU A 132 -18.57 -42.91 -11.00
N PRO A 133 -19.72 -42.50 -11.57
CA PRO A 133 -20.62 -43.44 -12.20
C PRO A 133 -20.07 -43.80 -13.58
N GLU A 134 -19.78 -45.08 -13.70
CA GLU A 134 -19.66 -45.90 -14.90
C GLU A 134 -20.76 -45.63 -15.95
N GLN A 135 -20.65 -44.54 -16.73
CA GLN A 135 -21.49 -44.34 -17.92
C GLN A 135 -20.66 -43.77 -19.07
N VAL A 136 -19.70 -44.56 -19.53
CA VAL A 136 -19.20 -44.52 -20.91
C VAL A 136 -19.57 -45.86 -21.54
N SER A 137 -20.85 -46.02 -21.89
CA SER A 137 -21.33 -47.05 -22.82
C SER A 137 -22.74 -46.66 -23.26
N GLN A 138 -22.92 -46.47 -24.56
CA GLN A 138 -24.15 -46.07 -25.26
C GLN A 138 -24.49 -44.58 -25.25
N HIS A 139 -23.89 -43.83 -26.18
CA HIS A 139 -24.60 -43.43 -27.40
C HIS A 139 -23.61 -42.94 -28.47
#